data_AF-A0A0C5VQ75-F1
#
_entry.id   AF-A0A0C5VQ75-F1
#
_cell.length_a   1.000
_cell.length_b   1.000
_cell.length_c   1.000
_cell.angle_alpha   90.00
_cell.angle_beta   90.00
_cell.angle_gamma   90.00
#
_symmetry.space_group_name_H-M   'P 1'
#
loop_
_entity.id
_entity.type
_entity.pdbx_description
1 polymer ?
#
loop_
_entity_poly.entity_id
_entity_poly.type
_entity_poly.pdbx_seq_one_letter_code
_entity_poly.pdbx_strand_id
1 'polypeptide(L)'
;METQLGELATTTALIASRMPDLDKLAGSLVPGIKLSDQALNILRQMAENKAEYFLVHGSMAGTSLIPSNGKSIEYEDDQFLQDDLATLVELQLLRLGYNSSGKEMYHFTRTGAKLVQLADGKSAL
;
A
#
# COMPACT_ATOMS: atom_id res chain seq x y z
N MET A 1 19.14 -30.44 -9.46
CA MET A 1 18.49 -29.24 -10.04
C MET A 1 18.30 -28.11 -9.02
N GLU A 2 18.40 -28.36 -7.71
CA GLU A 2 18.34 -27.32 -6.66
C GLU A 2 19.65 -26.51 -6.50
N THR A 3 20.79 -27.06 -6.93
CA THR A 3 22.09 -26.40 -6.82
C THR A 3 22.25 -25.18 -7.72
N GLN A 4 21.70 -25.19 -8.93
CA GLN A 4 21.87 -24.06 -9.87
C GLN A 4 21.09 -22.80 -9.44
N LEU A 5 19.93 -22.96 -8.80
CA LEU A 5 19.16 -21.83 -8.27
C LEU A 5 19.79 -21.27 -6.98
N GLY A 6 20.30 -22.14 -6.10
CA GLY A 6 21.05 -21.73 -4.92
C GLY A 6 22.38 -21.05 -5.27
N GLU A 7 23.09 -21.55 -6.26
CA GLU A 7 24.32 -20.93 -6.78
C GLU A 7 24.03 -19.60 -7.47
N LEU A 8 22.94 -19.48 -8.23
CA LEU A 8 22.51 -18.20 -8.83
C LEU A 8 22.13 -17.18 -7.76
N ALA A 9 21.39 -17.58 -6.72
CA ALA A 9 21.03 -16.71 -5.60
C ALA A 9 22.26 -16.26 -4.82
N THR A 10 23.19 -17.17 -4.56
CA THR A 10 24.45 -16.88 -3.85
C THR A 10 25.35 -15.97 -4.67
N THR A 11 25.44 -16.20 -5.99
CA THR A 11 26.21 -15.34 -6.91
C THR A 11 25.61 -13.95 -7.02
N THR A 12 24.28 -13.85 -7.06
CA THR A 12 23.56 -12.56 -7.06
C THR A 12 23.79 -11.80 -5.75
N ALA A 13 23.75 -12.48 -4.60
CA ALA A 13 24.06 -11.90 -3.30
C ALA A 13 25.53 -11.50 -3.14
N LEU A 14 26.46 -12.22 -3.76
CA LEU A 14 27.90 -11.89 -3.76
C LEU A 14 28.24 -10.72 -4.67
N ILE A 15 27.53 -10.56 -5.79
CA ILE A 15 27.65 -9.39 -6.66
C ILE A 15 27.04 -8.17 -5.96
N ALA A 16 25.91 -8.36 -5.27
CA ALA A 16 25.25 -7.34 -4.46
C ALA A 16 26.11 -6.81 -3.32
N SER A 17 26.79 -7.69 -2.59
CA SER A 17 27.62 -7.31 -1.43
C SER A 17 28.94 -6.61 -1.80
N ARG A 18 29.34 -6.63 -3.08
CA ARG A 18 30.56 -5.93 -3.58
C ARG A 18 30.30 -4.55 -4.16
N MET A 19 29.05 -4.13 -4.21
CA MET A 19 28.65 -2.80 -4.66
C MET A 19 28.09 -2.05 -3.45
N PRO A 20 28.85 -1.13 -2.82
CA PRO A 20 28.38 -0.32 -1.70
C PRO A 20 27.11 0.49 -1.99
N ASP A 21 26.77 0.67 -3.27
CA ASP A 21 25.53 1.30 -3.72
C ASP A 21 24.36 0.32 -3.94
N LEU A 22 24.54 -0.99 -3.77
CA LEU A 22 23.42 -1.94 -3.80
C LEU A 22 22.67 -2.03 -2.48
N ASP A 23 23.20 -1.54 -1.35
CA ASP A 23 22.38 -1.29 -0.15
C ASP A 23 21.30 -0.23 -0.44
N LYS A 24 21.56 0.71 -1.36
CA LYS A 24 20.54 1.65 -1.86
C LYS A 24 19.53 0.98 -2.81
N LEU A 25 19.86 -0.15 -3.42
CA LEU A 25 18.98 -0.92 -4.31
C LEU A 25 18.23 -2.05 -3.56
N ALA A 26 18.81 -2.64 -2.52
CA ALA A 26 18.11 -3.55 -1.61
C ALA A 26 17.13 -2.77 -0.73
N GLY A 27 17.50 -1.56 -0.28
CA GLY A 27 16.59 -0.57 0.28
C GLY A 27 15.64 0.09 -0.74
N SER A 28 15.74 -0.22 -2.04
CA SER A 28 14.75 0.15 -3.06
C SER A 28 13.91 -1.03 -3.56
N LEU A 29 14.32 -2.27 -3.27
CA LEU A 29 13.55 -3.50 -3.51
C LEU A 29 12.51 -3.76 -2.40
N VAL A 30 12.80 -3.32 -1.17
CA VAL A 30 11.78 -2.88 -0.22
C VAL A 30 11.97 -1.38 -0.08
N PRO A 31 11.35 -0.55 -0.94
CA PRO A 31 11.55 0.89 -0.88
C PRO A 31 11.15 1.39 0.49
N GLY A 32 11.99 2.27 1.05
CA GLY A 32 11.70 3.11 2.22
C GLY A 32 10.50 4.04 2.02
N ILE A 33 9.35 3.46 1.69
CA ILE A 33 8.05 4.06 1.89
C ILE A 33 7.77 3.83 3.38
N LYS A 34 8.14 4.79 4.23
CA LYS A 34 7.52 4.87 5.55
C LYS A 34 6.08 5.31 5.32
N LEU A 35 5.21 4.38 4.88
CA LEU A 35 3.78 4.58 5.02
C LEU A 35 3.55 4.86 6.51
N SER A 36 2.74 5.85 6.80
CA SER A 36 2.24 6.00 8.16
C SER A 36 1.50 4.73 8.57
N ASP A 37 1.45 4.46 9.87
CA ASP A 37 0.66 3.35 10.38
C ASP A 37 -0.82 3.51 9.97
N GLN A 38 -1.32 4.75 9.89
CA GLN A 38 -2.64 5.09 9.38
C GLN A 38 -2.84 4.67 7.92
N ALA A 39 -1.92 5.06 7.01
CA ALA A 39 -2.00 4.69 5.59
C ALA A 39 -1.99 3.17 5.40
N LEU A 40 -1.11 2.46 6.13
CA LEU A 40 -1.07 1.01 6.10
C LEU A 40 -2.36 0.39 6.66
N ASN A 41 -2.90 0.93 7.75
CA ASN A 41 -4.14 0.47 8.36
C ASN A 41 -5.35 0.65 7.43
N ILE A 42 -5.43 1.76 6.68
CA ILE A 42 -6.46 1.97 5.65
C ILE A 42 -6.41 0.84 4.59
N LEU A 43 -5.21 0.52 4.08
CA LEU A 43 -5.05 -0.57 3.09
C LEU A 43 -5.44 -1.94 3.67
N ARG A 44 -5.05 -2.24 4.92
CA ARG A 44 -5.43 -3.48 5.62
C ARG A 44 -6.94 -3.62 5.71
N GLN A 45 -7.62 -2.59 6.19
CA GLN A 45 -9.07 -2.58 6.32
C GLN A 45 -9.76 -2.76 4.95
N MET A 46 -9.26 -2.12 3.88
CA MET A 46 -9.80 -2.36 2.53
C MET A 46 -9.67 -3.83 2.11
N ALA A 47 -8.51 -4.46 2.36
CA ALA A 47 -8.26 -5.85 2.03
C ALA A 47 -9.15 -6.81 2.84
N GLU A 48 -9.26 -6.60 4.15
CA GLU A 48 -10.08 -7.40 5.05
C GLU A 48 -11.57 -7.27 4.74
N ASN A 49 -12.02 -6.05 4.49
CA ASN A 49 -13.41 -5.76 4.15
C ASN A 49 -13.77 -6.20 2.73
N LYS A 50 -12.78 -6.45 1.87
CA LYS A 50 -12.95 -6.63 0.42
C LYS A 50 -13.62 -5.42 -0.22
N ALA A 51 -13.24 -4.22 0.21
CA ALA A 51 -13.74 -2.98 -0.35
C ALA A 51 -13.05 -2.72 -1.70
N GLU A 52 -13.82 -2.48 -2.76
CA GLU A 52 -13.26 -2.15 -4.08
C GLU A 52 -12.75 -0.71 -4.13
N TYR A 53 -13.48 0.20 -3.49
CA TYR A 53 -13.12 1.61 -3.37
C TYR A 53 -13.76 2.21 -2.12
N PHE A 54 -13.33 3.41 -1.73
CA PHE A 54 -14.09 4.29 -0.83
C PHE A 54 -14.20 5.71 -1.38
N LEU A 55 -15.20 6.43 -0.91
CA LEU A 55 -15.39 7.86 -1.10
C LEU A 55 -14.86 8.62 0.12
N VAL A 56 -14.32 9.81 -0.10
CA VAL A 56 -14.04 10.77 0.98
C VAL A 56 -15.25 11.68 1.17
N HIS A 57 -15.75 11.76 2.39
CA HIS A 57 -16.90 12.58 2.76
C HIS A 57 -16.56 13.51 3.92
N GLY A 58 -16.41 14.80 3.64
CA GLY A 58 -16.30 15.83 4.66
C GLY A 58 -17.67 16.21 5.24
N SER A 59 -17.74 16.36 6.56
CA SER A 59 -18.92 16.83 7.30
C SER A 59 -18.50 17.82 8.40
N MET A 60 -19.47 18.45 9.08
CA MET A 60 -19.18 19.27 10.26
C MET A 60 -18.59 18.46 11.43
N ALA A 61 -18.77 17.14 11.44
CA ALA A 61 -18.22 16.24 12.45
C ALA A 61 -16.80 15.74 12.10
N GLY A 62 -16.26 16.13 10.94
CA GLY A 62 -14.97 15.66 10.43
C GLY A 62 -15.11 14.93 9.09
N THR A 63 -14.00 14.36 8.63
CA THR A 63 -13.95 13.56 7.42
C THR A 63 -14.34 12.12 7.72
N SER A 64 -14.88 11.42 6.72
CA SER A 64 -15.22 10.00 6.83
C SER A 64 -14.93 9.31 5.52
N LEU A 65 -14.44 8.07 5.62
CA LEU A 65 -14.22 7.20 4.47
C LEU A 65 -15.45 6.30 4.32
N ILE A 66 -16.08 6.32 3.14
CA ILE A 66 -17.31 5.58 2.84
C ILE A 66 -17.01 4.49 1.81
N PRO A 67 -16.80 3.22 2.24
CA PRO A 67 -16.45 2.12 1.34
C PRO A 67 -17.63 1.59 0.52
N SER A 68 -17.34 1.02 -0.64
CA SER A 68 -18.34 0.50 -1.59
C SER A 68 -19.21 -0.63 -1.03
N ASN A 69 -18.74 -1.32 0.01
CA ASN A 69 -19.42 -2.44 0.66
C ASN A 69 -20.15 -2.04 1.97
N GLY A 70 -20.12 -0.75 2.34
CA GLY A 70 -20.78 -0.22 3.54
C GLY A 70 -20.13 -0.58 4.89
N LYS A 71 -18.98 -1.27 4.90
CA LYS A 71 -18.18 -1.48 6.13
C LYS A 71 -17.38 -0.23 6.45
N SER A 72 -17.08 0.05 7.72
CA SER A 72 -16.27 1.21 8.10
C SER A 72 -14.80 1.05 7.69
N ILE A 73 -14.14 2.16 7.36
CA ILE A 73 -12.69 2.29 7.41
C ILE A 73 -12.38 3.39 8.42
N GLU A 74 -11.62 3.05 9.45
CA GLU A 74 -11.21 3.95 10.52
C GLU A 74 -9.80 4.49 10.28
N TYR A 75 -9.61 5.74 10.67
CA TYR A 75 -8.32 6.45 10.68
C TYR A 75 -8.30 7.37 11.92
N GLU A 76 -7.11 7.80 12.34
CA GLU A 76 -6.90 8.45 13.64
C GLU A 76 -6.60 9.95 13.54
N ASP A 77 -5.78 10.35 12.57
CA ASP A 77 -5.32 11.73 12.40
C ASP A 77 -5.85 12.36 11.11
N ASP A 78 -6.89 13.20 11.28
CA ASP A 78 -7.57 13.91 10.19
C ASP A 78 -6.66 14.90 9.46
N GLN A 79 -5.66 15.49 10.15
CA GLN A 79 -4.78 16.49 9.54
C GLN A 79 -3.86 15.88 8.47
N PHE A 80 -3.57 14.57 8.58
CA PHE A 80 -2.69 13.85 7.67
C PHE A 80 -3.42 12.90 6.72
N LEU A 81 -4.76 12.77 6.83
CA LEU A 81 -5.51 11.87 5.97
C LEU A 81 -5.26 12.15 4.48
N GLN A 82 -5.30 13.42 4.06
CA GLN A 82 -5.10 13.75 2.65
C GLN A 82 -3.66 13.48 2.18
N ASP A 83 -2.67 13.65 3.05
CA ASP A 83 -1.26 13.35 2.77
C ASP A 83 -1.04 11.84 2.61
N ASP A 84 -1.65 11.04 3.50
CA ASP A 84 -1.67 9.59 3.41
C ASP A 84 -2.33 9.13 2.10
N LEU A 85 -3.50 9.67 1.76
CA LEU A 85 -4.20 9.32 0.53
C LEU A 85 -3.42 9.70 -0.73
N ALA A 86 -2.79 10.88 -0.73
CA ALA A 86 -1.92 11.32 -1.82
C ALA A 86 -0.73 10.38 -1.98
N THR A 87 -0.06 10.03 -0.88
CA THR A 87 1.05 9.07 -0.85
C THR A 87 0.62 7.71 -1.40
N LEU A 88 -0.53 7.18 -0.95
CA LEU A 88 -1.05 5.90 -1.42
C LEU A 88 -1.37 5.91 -2.92
N VAL A 89 -1.83 7.04 -3.48
CA VAL A 89 -2.07 7.20 -4.92
C VAL A 89 -0.77 7.32 -5.71
N GLU A 90 0.20 8.12 -5.24
CA GLU A 90 1.52 8.28 -5.86
C GLU A 90 2.24 6.95 -6.01
N LEU A 91 2.14 6.10 -4.98
CA LEU A 91 2.72 4.77 -4.94
C LEU A 91 1.90 3.70 -5.67
N GLN A 92 0.79 4.09 -6.30
CA GLN A 92 -0.14 3.20 -7.00
C GLN A 92 -0.72 2.09 -6.11
N LEU A 93 -0.77 2.31 -4.79
CA LEU A 93 -1.43 1.42 -3.82
C LEU A 93 -2.93 1.65 -3.84
N LEU A 94 -3.33 2.91 -4.05
CA LEU A 94 -4.66 3.33 -4.44
C LEU A 94 -4.63 3.94 -5.85
N ARG A 95 -5.80 4.01 -6.50
CA ARG A 95 -6.00 4.79 -7.72
C ARG A 95 -7.11 5.80 -7.50
N LEU A 96 -6.80 7.07 -7.76
CA LEU A 96 -7.78 8.14 -7.72
C LEU A 96 -8.70 8.07 -8.95
N GLY A 97 -10.00 8.17 -8.71
CA GLY A 97 -11.06 8.35 -9.68
C GLY A 97 -12.09 9.36 -9.15
N TYR A 98 -13.15 9.58 -9.92
CA TYR A 98 -14.23 10.49 -9.55
C TYR A 98 -15.58 9.90 -9.92
N ASN A 99 -16.57 10.06 -9.03
CA ASN A 99 -17.94 9.65 -9.34
C ASN A 99 -18.67 10.67 -10.24
N SER A 100 -19.92 10.39 -10.61
CA SER A 100 -20.74 11.28 -11.45
C SER A 100 -21.03 12.65 -10.84
N SER A 101 -20.81 12.83 -9.54
CA SER A 101 -20.95 14.10 -8.83
C SER A 101 -19.61 14.82 -8.60
N GLY A 102 -18.52 14.31 -9.19
CA GLY A 102 -17.18 14.88 -9.05
C GLY A 102 -16.50 14.60 -7.70
N LYS A 103 -17.03 13.69 -6.87
CA LYS A 103 -16.39 13.31 -5.60
C LYS A 103 -15.29 12.28 -5.82
N GLU A 104 -14.19 12.44 -5.09
CA GLU A 104 -13.04 11.54 -5.13
C GLU A 104 -13.42 10.11 -4.74
N MET A 105 -12.94 9.15 -5.54
CA MET A 105 -13.03 7.72 -5.32
C MET A 105 -11.62 7.13 -5.27
N TYR A 106 -11.29 6.45 -4.19
CA TYR A 106 -9.99 5.81 -4.02
C TYR A 106 -10.16 4.30 -4.21
N HIS A 107 -9.73 3.81 -5.37
CA HIS A 107 -9.86 2.40 -5.74
C HIS A 107 -8.67 1.58 -5.22
N PHE A 108 -8.96 0.44 -4.61
CA PHE A 108 -7.94 -0.49 -4.15
C PHE A 108 -7.27 -1.17 -5.33
N THR A 109 -5.94 -1.28 -5.29
CA THR A 109 -5.17 -1.87 -6.39
C THR A 109 -4.63 -3.25 -6.04
N ARG A 110 -4.24 -4.01 -7.07
CA ARG A 110 -3.50 -5.26 -6.86
C ARG A 110 -2.15 -5.05 -6.18
N THR A 111 -1.52 -3.88 -6.39
CA THR A 111 -0.26 -3.52 -5.73
C THR A 111 -0.49 -3.30 -4.24
N GLY A 112 -1.55 -2.57 -3.86
CA GLY A 112 -1.99 -2.41 -2.47
C GLY A 112 -2.28 -3.75 -1.80
N ALA A 113 -3.01 -4.64 -2.47
CA ALA A 113 -3.28 -5.98 -1.95
C ALA A 113 -2.02 -6.82 -1.69
N LYS A 114 -1.03 -6.76 -2.61
CA LYS A 114 0.26 -7.46 -2.43
C LYS A 114 1.06 -6.89 -1.27
N LEU A 115 1.07 -5.56 -1.11
CA LEU A 115 1.76 -4.90 0.00
C LEU A 115 1.22 -5.38 1.35
N VAL A 116 -0.11 -5.42 1.52
CA VAL A 116 -0.75 -5.92 2.75
C VAL A 116 -0.34 -7.37 3.03
N GLN A 117 -0.32 -8.24 2.01
CA GLN A 117 0.11 -9.64 2.18
C GLN A 117 1.57 -9.74 2.68
N LEU A 118 2.48 -8.95 2.09
CA LEU A 118 3.88 -8.91 2.49
C LEU A 118 4.06 -8.35 3.91
N ALA A 119 3.34 -7.27 4.24
CA ALA A 119 3.39 -6.63 5.56
C ALA A 119 2.87 -7.54 6.68
N ASP A 120 1.90 -8.41 6.37
CA ASP A 120 1.31 -9.35 7.33
C ASP A 120 1.98 -10.74 7.30
N GLY A 121 3.07 -10.91 6.55
CA GLY A 121 3.82 -12.18 6.47
C GLY A 121 3.07 -13.33 5.79
N LYS A 122 2.00 -13.05 5.03
CA LYS A 122 1.24 -14.06 4.30
C LYS A 122 1.85 -14.28 2.93
N SER A 123 2.47 -15.45 2.70
CA SER A 123 2.88 -15.88 1.36
C SER A 123 1.66 -16.06 0.47
N ALA A 124 1.71 -15.49 -0.73
CA ALA A 124 0.73 -15.78 -1.78
C ALA A 124 0.70 -17.29 -2.04
N LEU A 125 -0.47 -17.91 -1.82
CA LEU A 125 -0.75 -19.29 -2.19
C LEU A 125 -0.79 -19.46 -3.71
#